data_AF-A0A257XM71-F1
#
_entry.id   AF-A0A257XM71-F1
#
_cell.length_a   1.000
_cell.length_b   1.000
_cell.length_c   1.000
_cell.angle_alpha   90.00
_cell.angle_beta   90.00
_cell.angle_gamma   90.00
#
_symmetry.space_group_name_H-M   'P 1'
#
loop_
_entity.id
_entity.type
_entity.pdbx_description
1 polymer ?
#
loop_
_entity_poly.entity_id
_entity_poly.type
_entity_poly.pdbx_seq_one_letter_code
_entity_poly.pdbx_strand_id
1 'polypeptide(L)'
;MYQAITRQIQVTATPRYVAERSDPDLNRYFWAYTIEVVNLGATTVQLKARHWTITDARGQVEEVHGLGVVGEEPVLPPGTRFEYTSGVPLSTPTGIMSACMDVV
;
A
#
# COMPACT_ATOMS: atom_id res chain seq x y z
N MET A 1 -2.46 -2.62 -11.97
CA MET A 1 -1.27 -1.91 -11.49
C MET A 1 -1.60 -0.43 -11.49
N TYR A 2 -1.31 0.27 -10.39
CA TYR A 2 -1.52 1.70 -10.22
C TYR A 2 -0.19 2.35 -9.84
N GLN A 3 0.05 3.57 -10.28
CA GLN A 3 1.33 4.25 -10.06
C GLN A 3 1.12 5.75 -9.83
N ALA A 4 1.90 6.32 -8.92
CA ALA A 4 2.01 7.75 -8.70
C ALA A 4 3.48 8.14 -8.50
N ILE A 5 3.83 9.37 -8.91
CA ILE A 5 5.15 9.95 -8.66
C ILE A 5 4.96 11.29 -7.97
N THR A 6 5.55 11.43 -6.78
CA THR A 6 5.52 12.67 -5.99
C THR A 6 6.93 12.98 -5.55
N ARG A 7 7.44 14.19 -5.86
CA ARG A 7 8.79 14.62 -5.49
C ARG A 7 9.89 13.59 -5.84
N GLN A 8 9.82 13.04 -7.04
CA GLN A 8 10.73 11.99 -7.55
C GLN A 8 10.70 10.65 -6.81
N ILE A 9 9.74 10.45 -5.91
CA ILE A 9 9.46 9.14 -5.31
C ILE A 9 8.31 8.51 -6.08
N GLN A 10 8.59 7.39 -6.74
CA GLN A 10 7.56 6.61 -7.42
C GLN A 10 7.03 5.56 -6.46
N VAL A 11 5.70 5.46 -6.38
CA VAL A 11 5.02 4.38 -5.67
C VAL A 11 4.14 3.63 -6.66
N THR A 12 4.35 2.32 -6.74
CA THR A 12 3.56 1.40 -7.55
C THR A 12 2.77 0.48 -6.63
N ALA A 13 1.47 0.31 -6.88
CA ALA A 13 0.61 -0.62 -6.18
C ALA A 13 0.04 -1.69 -7.12
N THR A 14 0.23 -2.96 -6.74
CA THR A 14 -0.27 -4.12 -7.48
C THR A 14 -1.17 -4.95 -6.57
N PRO A 15 -2.51 -4.73 -6.62
CA PRO A 15 -3.46 -5.54 -5.86
C PRO A 15 -3.69 -6.89 -6.53
N ARG A 16 -4.01 -7.89 -5.71
CA ARG A 16 -4.36 -9.25 -6.11
C ARG A 16 -5.38 -9.84 -5.14
N TYR A 17 -6.48 -10.34 -5.69
CA TYR A 17 -7.45 -11.12 -4.91
C TYR A 17 -6.84 -12.47 -4.50
N VAL A 18 -7.07 -12.89 -3.25
CA VAL A 18 -6.56 -14.15 -2.70
C VAL A 18 -7.74 -15.06 -2.40
N ALA A 19 -8.09 -15.90 -3.36
CA ALA A 19 -9.25 -16.79 -3.28
C ALA A 19 -9.15 -17.75 -2.08
N GLU A 20 -7.95 -18.24 -1.78
CA GLU A 20 -7.69 -19.22 -0.72
C GLU A 20 -7.91 -18.65 0.70
N ARG A 21 -7.95 -17.32 0.85
CA ARG A 21 -8.23 -16.63 2.11
C ARG A 21 -9.58 -15.92 2.11
N SER A 22 -10.38 -16.15 1.08
CA SER A 22 -11.68 -15.50 0.88
C SER A 22 -12.81 -16.52 0.97
N ASP A 23 -13.96 -16.05 1.41
CA ASP A 23 -15.21 -16.79 1.48
C ASP A 23 -16.34 -15.84 1.03
N PRO A 24 -16.65 -15.81 -0.28
CA PRO A 24 -17.69 -14.94 -0.83
C PRO A 24 -19.08 -15.20 -0.24
N ASP A 25 -19.40 -16.45 0.13
CA ASP A 25 -20.69 -16.81 0.72
C ASP A 25 -20.85 -16.16 2.11
N LEU A 26 -19.75 -15.94 2.82
CA LEU A 26 -19.70 -15.20 4.09
C LEU A 26 -19.32 -13.72 3.94
N ASN A 27 -19.33 -13.17 2.72
CA ASN A 27 -18.90 -11.80 2.42
C ASN A 27 -17.50 -11.46 2.95
N ARG A 28 -16.56 -12.40 2.86
CA ARG A 28 -15.15 -12.21 3.27
C ARG A 28 -14.25 -12.23 2.05
N TYR A 29 -13.66 -11.09 1.73
CA TYR A 29 -12.79 -10.94 0.56
C TYR A 29 -11.41 -10.49 1.02
N PHE A 30 -10.40 -11.33 0.81
CA PHE A 30 -9.02 -10.99 1.16
C PHE A 30 -8.26 -10.52 -0.08
N TRP A 31 -7.69 -9.31 0.01
CA TRP A 31 -6.86 -8.73 -1.03
C TRP A 31 -5.43 -8.62 -0.52
N ALA A 32 -4.49 -9.17 -1.28
CA ALA A 32 -3.08 -8.86 -1.12
C ALA A 32 -2.75 -7.64 -2.01
N TYR A 33 -1.76 -6.86 -1.60
CA TYR A 33 -1.21 -5.81 -2.42
C TYR A 33 0.29 -5.73 -2.24
N THR A 34 1.01 -5.61 -3.36
CA THR A 34 2.44 -5.37 -3.38
C THR A 34 2.69 -3.91 -3.67
N ILE A 35 3.45 -3.24 -2.81
CA ILE A 35 3.88 -1.86 -2.97
C ILE A 35 5.36 -1.84 -3.30
N GLU A 36 5.71 -1.19 -4.40
CA GLU A 36 7.08 -0.85 -4.76
C GLU A 36 7.27 0.65 -4.58
N VAL A 37 8.32 1.04 -3.85
CA VAL A 37 8.74 2.44 -3.68
C VAL A 37 10.11 2.59 -4.32
N VAL A 38 10.23 3.49 -5.30
CA VAL A 38 11.49 3.75 -6.03
C VAL A 38 11.90 5.19 -5.83
N ASN A 39 13.15 5.40 -5.41
CA ASN A 39 13.75 6.73 -5.33
C ASN A 39 14.36 7.11 -6.69
N LEU A 40 13.66 7.95 -7.45
CA LEU A 40 14.14 8.50 -8.73
C LEU A 40 14.89 9.83 -8.55
N GLY A 41 15.06 10.29 -7.31
CA GLY A 41 15.75 11.52 -6.96
C GLY A 41 17.26 11.35 -6.84
N ALA A 42 17.93 12.45 -6.56
CA ALA A 42 19.39 12.51 -6.41
C ALA A 42 19.87 12.42 -4.95
N THR A 43 18.94 12.44 -3.97
CA THR A 43 19.25 12.36 -2.54
C THR A 43 18.69 11.08 -1.94
N THR A 44 19.40 10.52 -0.96
CA THR A 44 18.86 9.42 -0.14
C THR A 44 17.64 9.90 0.63
N VAL A 45 16.61 9.05 0.69
CA VAL A 45 15.40 9.30 1.48
C VAL A 45 15.10 8.14 2.42
N GLN A 46 14.28 8.35 3.45
CA GLN A 46 13.81 7.30 4.34
C GLN A 46 12.28 7.32 4.44
N LEU A 47 11.65 6.15 4.29
CA LEU A 47 10.21 6.00 4.52
C LEU A 47 9.96 5.84 6.02
N LYS A 48 9.27 6.81 6.62
CA LYS A 48 9.07 6.92 8.07
C LYS A 48 7.69 6.48 8.53
N ALA A 49 6.67 6.71 7.73
CA ALA A 49 5.30 6.32 8.08
C ALA A 49 4.43 6.15 6.84
N ARG A 50 3.27 5.54 7.08
CA ARG A 50 2.22 5.34 6.08
C ARG A 50 0.87 5.68 6.68
N HIS A 51 0.01 6.23 5.85
CA HIS A 51 -1.41 6.39 6.11
C HIS A 51 -2.18 5.77 4.95
N TRP A 52 -3.08 4.84 5.25
CA TRP A 52 -4.01 4.25 4.31
C TRP A 52 -5.43 4.70 4.63
N THR A 53 -6.17 5.07 3.58
CA THR A 53 -7.62 5.23 3.60
C THR A 53 -8.22 4.13 2.72
N ILE A 54 -9.04 3.28 3.32
CA ILE A 54 -9.67 2.13 2.66
C ILE A 54 -11.17 2.39 2.64
N THR A 55 -11.78 2.36 1.46
CA THR A 55 -13.22 2.54 1.28
C THR A 55 -13.81 1.31 0.62
N ASP A 56 -14.76 0.66 1.29
CA ASP A 56 -15.46 -0.50 0.74
C ASP A 56 -16.56 -0.10 -0.26
N ALA A 57 -17.17 -1.06 -0.96
CA ALA A 57 -18.22 -0.77 -1.93
C ALA A 57 -19.52 -0.19 -1.33
N ARG A 58 -19.68 -0.20 0.00
CA ARG A 58 -20.81 0.39 0.72
C ARG A 58 -20.49 1.80 1.21
N GLY A 59 -19.29 2.31 0.94
CA GLY A 59 -18.83 3.62 1.39
C GLY A 59 -18.33 3.64 2.83
N GLN A 60 -18.13 2.49 3.46
CA GLN A 60 -17.51 2.41 4.78
C GLN A 60 -16.02 2.71 4.64
N VAL A 61 -15.52 3.66 5.44
CA VAL A 61 -14.13 4.11 5.44
C VAL A 61 -13.41 3.58 6.68
N GLU A 62 -12.22 3.03 6.46
CA GLU A 62 -11.26 2.65 7.50
C GLU A 62 -9.93 3.37 7.24
N GLU A 63 -9.33 3.92 8.29
CA GLU A 63 -8.02 4.56 8.25
C GLU A 63 -7.00 3.75 9.04
N VAL A 64 -5.84 3.50 8.41
CA VAL A 64 -4.74 2.76 9.02
C VAL A 64 -3.49 3.61 9.00
N HIS A 65 -3.00 3.98 10.18
CA HIS A 65 -1.76 4.70 10.38
C HIS A 65 -0.70 3.77 10.97
N GLY A 66 0.55 3.94 10.55
CA GLY A 66 1.64 3.20 11.18
C GLY A 66 3.00 3.76 10.81
N LEU A 67 3.94 3.60 11.74
CA LEU A 67 5.35 3.84 11.49
C LEU A 67 5.89 2.82 10.49
N GLY A 68 6.78 3.29 9.63
CA GLY A 68 7.41 2.53 8.56
C GLY A 68 6.42 1.83 7.64
N VAL A 69 6.86 0.71 7.08
CA VAL A 69 6.09 -0.27 6.31
C VAL A 69 6.52 -1.65 6.77
N VAL A 70 5.56 -2.56 7.03
CA VAL A 70 5.83 -3.94 7.49
C VAL A 70 6.78 -4.08 8.69
N GLY A 71 6.88 -3.04 9.53
CA GLY A 71 7.78 -3.02 10.70
C GLY A 71 9.18 -2.45 10.41
N GLU A 72 9.44 -1.98 9.20
CA GLU A 72 10.72 -1.42 8.76
C GLU A 72 10.58 0.04 8.33
N GLU A 73 11.63 0.83 8.49
CA GLU A 73 11.74 2.20 7.98
C GLU A 73 12.83 2.27 6.90
N PRO A 74 12.55 1.81 5.67
CA PRO A 74 13.57 1.60 4.65
C PRO A 74 14.25 2.90 4.22
N VAL A 75 15.58 2.85 4.13
CA VAL A 75 16.42 3.92 3.58
C VAL A 75 16.68 3.61 2.11
N LEU A 76 16.37 4.57 1.24
CA LEU A 76 16.42 4.46 -0.21
C LEU A 76 17.44 5.44 -0.78
N PRO A 77 18.68 5.00 -1.08
CA PRO A 77 19.61 5.77 -1.89
C PRO A 77 19.05 6.08 -3.30
N PRO A 78 19.63 7.05 -4.02
CA PRO A 78 19.27 7.35 -5.40
C PRO A 78 19.26 6.11 -6.31
N GLY A 79 18.18 5.94 -7.07
CA GLY A 79 18.00 4.82 -8.01
C GLY A 79 17.64 3.47 -7.38
N THR A 80 17.50 3.40 -6.06
CA THR A 80 17.13 2.15 -5.37
C THR A 80 15.62 2.01 -5.19
N ARG A 81 15.19 0.78 -4.90
CA ARG A 81 13.79 0.44 -4.62
C ARG A 81 13.65 -0.41 -3.37
N PHE A 82 12.47 -0.30 -2.76
CA PHE A 82 12.00 -1.17 -1.68
C PHE A 82 10.64 -1.74 -2.08
N GLU A 83 10.42 -3.02 -1.82
CA GLU A 83 9.16 -3.70 -2.11
C GLU A 83 8.66 -4.41 -0.86
N TYR A 84 7.35 -4.33 -0.61
CA TYR A 84 6.70 -5.14 0.40
C TYR A 84 5.32 -5.60 -0.05
N THR A 85 4.88 -6.73 0.51
CA THR A 85 3.52 -7.24 0.30
C THR A 85 2.77 -7.26 1.63
N SER A 86 1.53 -6.80 1.61
CA SER A 86 0.61 -6.87 2.75
C SER A 86 -0.78 -7.25 2.27
N GLY A 87 -1.77 -7.23 3.15
CA GLY A 87 -3.14 -7.56 2.78
C GLY A 87 -4.19 -6.86 3.62
N VAL A 88 -5.38 -6.76 3.05
CA VAL A 88 -6.55 -6.13 3.64
C VAL A 88 -7.76 -7.06 3.49
N PRO A 89 -8.48 -7.36 4.58
CA PRO A 89 -9.80 -7.97 4.48
C PRO A 89 -10.86 -6.92 4.13
N LEU A 90 -11.77 -7.24 3.23
CA LEU A 90 -12.95 -6.44 2.90
C LEU A 90 -14.23 -7.27 3.10
N SER A 91 -15.29 -6.59 3.52
CA SER A 91 -16.65 -7.15 3.65
C SER A 91 -17.43 -7.13 2.33
N THR A 92 -16.83 -6.57 1.29
CA THR A 92 -17.43 -6.39 -0.04
C THR A 92 -16.45 -6.87 -1.12
N PRO A 93 -16.94 -7.28 -2.30
CA PRO A 93 -16.09 -7.83 -3.35
C PRO A 93 -15.17 -6.79 -4.00
N THR A 94 -15.41 -5.50 -3.78
CA THR A 94 -14.61 -4.41 -4.34
C THR A 94 -14.44 -3.30 -3.32
N GLY A 95 -13.38 -2.51 -3.48
CA GLY A 95 -13.09 -1.34 -2.65
C GLY A 95 -11.99 -0.49 -3.30
N ILE A 96 -11.74 0.67 -2.72
CA ILE A 96 -10.71 1.61 -3.13
C ILE A 96 -9.75 1.81 -1.96
N MET A 97 -8.46 1.81 -2.25
CA MET A 97 -7.43 2.17 -1.27
C MET A 97 -6.64 3.36 -1.79
N SER A 98 -6.41 4.33 -0.91
CA SER A 98 -5.49 5.44 -1.14
C SER A 98 -4.43 5.45 -0.05
N ALA A 99 -3.19 5.78 -0.41
CA ALA A 99 -2.08 5.88 0.53
C ALA A 99 -1.38 7.23 0.47
N CYS A 100 -0.91 7.67 1.63
CA CYS A 100 0.13 8.67 1.77
C CYS A 100 1.33 8.04 2.46
N MET A 101 2.54 8.31 1.96
CA MET A 101 3.80 7.85 2.54
C MET A 101 4.56 9.09 3.05
N ASP A 102 4.98 9.05 4.30
CA ASP A 102 5.86 10.07 4.87
C ASP A 102 7.31 9.70 4.60
N VAL A 103 7.98 10.54 3.80
CA VAL A 103 9.34 10.34 3.33
C VAL A 103 10.18 11.56 3.73
N VAL A 104 11.33 11.31 4.35
CA VAL A 104 12.29 12.34 4.80
C VAL A 104 13.63 12.23 4.09
#